data_AF-A0A820F1Z1-F1
#
_entry.id   AF-A0A820F1Z1-F1
#
_cell.length_a   1.000
_cell.length_b   1.000
_cell.length_c   1.000
_cell.angle_alpha   90.00
_cell.angle_beta   90.00
_cell.angle_gamma   90.00
#
_symmetry.space_group_name_H-M   'P 1'
#
loop_
_entity.id
_entity.type
_entity.pdbx_description
1 polymer ?
#
loop_
_entity_poly.entity_id
_entity_poly.type
_entity_poly.pdbx_seq_one_letter_code
_entity_poly.pdbx_strand_id
1 'polypeptide(L)'
;DSFTWVVVTGDDLTNDKKRSLIILNHRTRLDWMFVWMLHSRYKILKQLKIVLKAELKRVPFLGWSIQHAGYLFLERIWTKDQQKMKSVISYYKSCQTPLSLLIFPEGTNLNDETRIKSNNYASKQTNYNRPYDYCLHPHTTGFTYLLNTMRSDDMIDNIDDVTIGYEGDFPITEFDLLKGVFPSVVHFHVKRYSINDLPQEDEKIGEWLQNCWDEKENRLKKFYMTKQFDPLSNTFKNRKKESNIRFQRRLAMILWTLFVLFWSYCLIAYIKIKMYVFIVCLFHLVLEVFANGIIDFVYKINPRVMQIYVRTLDDRTLTLNVQSEDTINEIKEIVEQREGIPADEQRLTLGGISLDDELTLNECHIEEESTLYVLLDLEGGGKKRKKKSYNTPKKNKHKRKKVKLTVLKYYKVEDTGKIHRLRRECPSKQCGAGVFMAAHHDRNYCGKCCVTYMFTKREEN
;
A
#
# COMPACT_ATOMS: atom_id res chain seq x y z
N ASP A 1 46.41 9.24 -7.22
CA ASP A 1 45.16 9.95 -7.60
C ASP A 1 44.17 9.10 -8.40
N SER A 2 43.85 7.89 -7.95
CA SER A 2 42.95 6.94 -8.64
C SER A 2 41.46 7.16 -8.30
N PHE A 3 40.95 8.38 -8.43
CA PHE A 3 39.57 8.70 -8.07
C PHE A 3 38.74 9.17 -9.27
N THR A 4 37.66 8.44 -9.55
CA THR A 4 36.62 8.85 -10.50
C THR A 4 35.78 10.00 -9.93
N TRP A 5 35.80 11.13 -10.62
CA TRP A 5 34.96 12.29 -10.33
C TRP A 5 33.60 12.17 -11.03
N VAL A 6 32.58 12.84 -10.49
CA VAL A 6 31.24 12.85 -11.08
C VAL A 6 30.74 14.27 -11.29
N VAL A 7 30.50 14.59 -12.55
CA VAL A 7 29.92 15.86 -12.99
C VAL A 7 28.46 15.58 -13.37
N VAL A 8 27.55 16.39 -12.86
CA VAL A 8 26.12 16.29 -13.16
C VAL A 8 25.67 17.65 -13.67
N THR A 9 24.97 17.65 -14.80
CA THR A 9 24.43 18.84 -15.49
C THR A 9 22.95 18.60 -15.81
N GLY A 10 22.19 19.68 -16.02
CA GLY A 10 20.77 19.61 -16.33
C GLY A 10 19.88 19.60 -15.10
N ASP A 11 18.74 18.93 -15.21
CA ASP A 11 17.66 19.01 -14.23
C ASP A 11 18.00 18.35 -12.90
N ASP A 12 17.46 18.91 -11.82
CA ASP A 12 17.64 18.38 -10.46
C ASP A 12 16.80 17.12 -10.25
N LEU A 13 17.44 16.02 -9.85
CA LEU A 13 16.77 14.75 -9.57
C LEU A 13 16.08 14.71 -8.19
N THR A 14 16.13 15.81 -7.43
CA THR A 14 15.65 15.83 -6.04
C THR A 14 14.14 15.71 -5.95
N ASN A 15 13.65 14.49 -5.72
CA ASN A 15 12.32 14.23 -5.17
C ASN A 15 12.21 12.77 -4.67
N ASP A 16 12.42 12.54 -3.38
CA ASP A 16 12.47 11.21 -2.75
C ASP A 16 11.15 10.41 -2.79
N LYS A 17 10.11 10.87 -3.50
CA LYS A 17 8.82 10.19 -3.59
C LYS A 17 8.27 10.03 -5.00
N LYS A 18 8.91 10.61 -6.02
CA LYS A 18 8.42 10.51 -7.40
C LYS A 18 8.87 9.20 -8.04
N ARG A 19 7.96 8.59 -8.79
CA ARG A 19 8.15 7.38 -9.59
C ARG A 19 8.68 7.79 -10.96
N SER A 20 9.73 7.14 -11.44
CA SER A 20 10.36 7.54 -12.71
C SER A 20 10.78 6.38 -13.58
N LEU A 21 10.71 6.59 -14.90
CA LEU A 21 11.33 5.71 -15.89
C LEU A 21 12.60 6.39 -16.36
N ILE A 22 13.76 5.76 -16.15
CA ILE A 22 15.06 6.31 -16.50
C ILE A 22 15.52 5.67 -17.80
N ILE A 23 15.80 6.50 -18.81
CA ILE A 23 16.32 6.07 -20.11
C ILE A 23 17.78 6.51 -20.25
N LEU A 24 18.67 5.54 -20.45
CA LEU A 24 20.13 5.79 -20.49
C LEU A 24 20.75 5.23 -21.76
N ASN A 25 21.73 5.93 -22.33
CA ASN A 25 22.55 5.40 -23.43
C ASN A 25 23.52 4.32 -22.94
N HIS A 26 23.81 3.32 -23.78
CA HIS A 26 24.57 2.13 -23.35
C HIS A 26 25.93 2.01 -24.04
N ARG A 27 26.97 2.54 -23.39
CA ARG A 27 28.36 2.48 -23.89
C ARG A 27 29.13 1.26 -23.38
N THR A 28 28.92 0.87 -22.14
CA THR A 28 29.69 -0.18 -21.47
C THR A 28 28.78 -1.14 -20.74
N ARG A 29 29.26 -2.37 -20.50
CA ARG A 29 28.53 -3.37 -19.70
C ARG A 29 28.23 -2.92 -18.26
N LEU A 30 28.84 -1.82 -17.82
CA LEU A 30 28.90 -1.37 -16.44
C LEU A 30 28.29 0.01 -16.24
N ASP A 31 27.65 0.59 -17.25
CA ASP A 31 27.01 1.92 -17.16
C ASP A 31 26.04 2.00 -15.98
N TRP A 32 25.29 0.93 -15.74
CA TRP A 32 24.34 0.80 -14.64
C TRP A 32 25.00 0.98 -13.25
N MET A 33 26.27 0.59 -13.10
CA MET A 33 27.01 0.75 -11.83
C MET A 33 27.30 2.23 -11.56
N PHE A 34 27.58 3.01 -12.61
CA PHE A 34 27.81 4.45 -12.46
C PHE A 34 26.51 5.20 -12.13
N VAL A 35 25.34 4.69 -12.54
CA VAL A 35 24.03 5.25 -12.15
C VAL A 35 23.83 5.19 -10.63
N TRP A 36 24.38 4.20 -9.94
CA TRP A 36 24.37 4.18 -8.46
C TRP A 36 25.07 5.41 -7.87
N MET A 37 26.13 5.90 -8.52
CA MET A 37 26.83 7.10 -8.11
C MET A 37 25.95 8.34 -8.29
N LEU A 38 25.13 8.40 -9.34
CA LEU A 38 24.17 9.48 -9.56
C LEU A 38 23.07 9.43 -8.48
N HIS A 39 22.40 8.28 -8.32
CA HIS A 39 21.28 8.13 -7.39
C HIS A 39 21.68 8.31 -5.92
N SER A 40 22.87 7.86 -5.52
CA SER A 40 23.38 8.03 -4.15
C SER A 40 23.56 9.51 -3.77
N ARG A 41 23.88 10.38 -4.75
CA ARG A 41 24.02 11.83 -4.57
C ARG A 41 22.69 12.51 -4.24
N TYR A 42 21.61 11.95 -4.77
CA TYR A 42 20.25 12.45 -4.64
C TYR A 42 19.39 11.69 -3.62
N LYS A 43 19.96 10.69 -2.91
CA LYS A 43 19.28 9.86 -1.89
C LYS A 43 18.12 8.98 -2.40
N ILE A 44 18.01 8.81 -3.71
CA ILE A 44 16.99 8.00 -4.39
C ILE A 44 17.48 6.59 -4.77
N LEU A 45 18.64 6.14 -4.25
CA LEU A 45 19.21 4.83 -4.60
C LEU A 45 18.30 3.65 -4.23
N LYS A 46 17.52 3.77 -3.14
CA LYS A 46 16.61 2.71 -2.68
C LYS A 46 15.48 2.39 -3.68
N GLN A 47 15.11 3.36 -4.52
CA GLN A 47 14.02 3.27 -5.50
C GLN A 47 14.47 2.68 -6.83
N LEU A 48 15.79 2.71 -7.08
CA LEU A 48 16.36 2.30 -8.34
C LEU A 48 16.25 0.78 -8.51
N LYS A 49 15.58 0.38 -9.59
CA LYS A 49 15.56 -0.98 -10.13
C LYS A 49 16.06 -0.93 -11.56
N ILE A 50 16.75 -1.97 -11.98
CA ILE A 50 17.39 -2.00 -13.29
C ILE A 50 16.78 -3.14 -14.09
N VAL A 51 16.48 -2.87 -15.36
CA VAL A 51 16.08 -3.89 -16.34
C VAL A 51 17.32 -4.64 -16.80
N LEU A 52 17.34 -5.95 -16.57
CA LEU A 52 18.48 -6.82 -16.80
C LEU A 52 18.13 -8.00 -17.69
N LYS A 53 19.18 -8.61 -18.27
CA LYS A 53 19.08 -9.86 -19.02
C LYS A 53 18.74 -11.02 -18.07
N ALA A 54 17.78 -11.87 -18.44
CA ALA A 54 17.31 -12.97 -17.60
C ALA A 54 18.41 -13.97 -17.22
N GLU A 55 19.45 -14.14 -18.03
CA GLU A 55 20.55 -15.05 -17.73
C GLU A 55 21.36 -14.61 -16.50
N LEU A 56 21.38 -13.31 -16.17
CA LEU A 56 22.02 -12.81 -14.95
C LEU A 56 21.35 -13.34 -13.68
N LYS A 57 20.08 -13.76 -13.77
CA LYS A 57 19.31 -14.34 -12.68
C LYS A 57 19.95 -15.61 -12.12
N ARG A 58 20.56 -16.41 -13.01
CA ARG A 58 21.13 -17.74 -12.73
C ARG A 58 22.53 -17.70 -12.14
N VAL A 59 23.19 -16.54 -12.14
CA VAL A 59 24.54 -16.41 -11.59
C VAL A 59 24.47 -16.64 -10.08
N PRO A 60 25.16 -17.66 -9.52
CA PRO A 60 25.11 -17.92 -8.08
C PRO A 60 25.56 -16.70 -7.27
N PHE A 61 24.92 -16.47 -6.13
CA PHE A 61 25.12 -15.32 -5.24
C PHE A 61 24.74 -13.97 -5.85
N LEU A 62 25.38 -13.55 -6.94
CA LEU A 62 25.14 -12.26 -7.58
C LEU A 62 23.71 -12.19 -8.14
N GLY A 63 23.33 -13.15 -8.97
CA GLY A 63 21.99 -13.24 -9.55
C GLY A 63 20.91 -13.37 -8.49
N TRP A 64 21.13 -14.22 -7.48
CA TRP A 64 20.22 -14.36 -6.34
C TRP A 64 20.04 -13.05 -5.57
N SER A 65 21.14 -12.33 -5.29
CA SER A 65 21.09 -11.04 -4.60
C SER A 65 20.34 -9.99 -5.41
N ILE A 66 20.52 -9.97 -6.74
CA ILE A 66 19.80 -9.07 -7.65
C ILE A 66 18.30 -9.42 -7.68
N GLN A 67 17.94 -10.71 -7.60
CA GLN A 67 16.55 -11.13 -7.47
C GLN A 67 15.92 -10.60 -6.17
N HIS A 68 16.61 -10.73 -5.03
CA HIS A 68 16.17 -10.15 -3.76
C HIS A 68 16.09 -8.62 -3.81
N ALA A 69 16.91 -7.96 -4.61
CA ALA A 69 16.84 -6.52 -4.82
C ALA A 69 15.60 -6.09 -5.64
N GLY A 70 14.84 -7.03 -6.20
CA GLY A 70 13.58 -6.79 -6.91
C GLY A 70 13.76 -6.22 -8.31
N TYR A 71 14.85 -6.55 -8.99
CA TYR A 71 15.12 -6.05 -10.35
C TYR A 71 14.27 -6.78 -11.40
N LEU A 72 14.09 -6.16 -12.56
CA LEU A 72 13.29 -6.70 -13.66
C LEU A 72 14.18 -7.49 -14.62
N PHE A 73 13.88 -8.78 -14.83
CA PHE A 73 14.63 -9.67 -15.71
C PHE A 73 13.85 -9.98 -17.00
N LEU A 74 14.43 -9.71 -18.16
CA LEU A 74 13.82 -9.93 -19.47
C LEU A 74 14.51 -11.05 -20.26
N GLU A 75 13.70 -11.92 -20.88
CA GLU A 75 14.15 -13.07 -21.70
C GLU A 75 14.38 -12.71 -23.18
N ARG A 76 14.05 -11.49 -23.59
CA ARG A 76 14.00 -11.05 -25.01
C ARG A 76 12.96 -11.82 -25.82
N ILE A 77 11.86 -12.18 -25.16
CA ILE A 77 10.70 -12.86 -25.75
C ILE A 77 9.47 -12.04 -25.38
N TRP A 78 8.92 -11.34 -26.38
CA TRP A 78 7.88 -10.33 -26.15
C TRP A 78 6.71 -10.81 -25.30
N THR A 79 6.12 -11.95 -25.63
CA THR A 79 4.95 -12.50 -24.92
C THR A 79 5.20 -12.75 -23.44
N LYS A 80 6.39 -13.23 -23.08
CA LYS A 80 6.78 -13.47 -21.68
C LYS A 80 7.16 -12.18 -20.97
N ASP A 81 7.92 -11.32 -21.65
CA ASP A 81 8.43 -10.08 -21.09
C ASP A 81 7.29 -9.08 -20.80
N GLN A 82 6.26 -9.07 -21.65
CA GLN A 82 5.04 -8.29 -21.48
C GLN A 82 4.33 -8.62 -20.15
N GLN A 83 4.14 -9.92 -19.87
CA GLN A 83 3.53 -10.40 -18.64
C GLN A 83 4.40 -10.06 -17.42
N LYS A 84 5.72 -10.28 -17.51
CA LYS A 84 6.64 -9.94 -16.42
C LYS A 84 6.63 -8.46 -16.07
N MET A 85 6.67 -7.59 -17.08
CA MET A 85 6.57 -6.14 -16.88
C MET A 85 5.29 -5.78 -16.11
N LYS A 86 4.12 -6.32 -16.50
CA LYS A 86 2.84 -6.10 -15.77
C LYS A 86 2.94 -6.59 -14.32
N SER A 87 3.43 -7.82 -14.09
CA SER A 87 3.60 -8.37 -12.73
C SER A 87 4.49 -7.52 -11.85
N VAL A 88 5.60 -6.98 -12.38
CA VAL A 88 6.53 -6.15 -11.60
C VAL A 88 5.89 -4.81 -11.23
N ILE A 89 5.23 -4.14 -12.17
CA ILE A 89 4.56 -2.87 -11.87
C ILE A 89 3.44 -3.08 -10.83
N SER A 90 2.63 -4.13 -10.99
CA SER A 90 1.59 -4.51 -10.03
C SER A 90 2.16 -4.82 -8.64
N TYR A 91 3.29 -5.54 -8.55
CA TYR A 91 4.00 -5.80 -7.30
C TYR A 91 4.42 -4.50 -6.58
N TYR A 92 5.07 -3.58 -7.30
CA TYR A 92 5.53 -2.32 -6.69
C TYR A 92 4.37 -1.40 -6.29
N LYS A 93 3.26 -1.46 -7.03
CA LYS A 93 1.99 -0.81 -6.69
C LYS A 93 1.40 -1.38 -5.41
N SER A 94 1.31 -2.70 -5.26
CA SER A 94 0.76 -3.32 -4.05
C SER A 94 1.62 -3.04 -2.81
N CYS A 95 2.95 -2.96 -2.98
CA CYS A 95 3.85 -2.55 -1.91
C CYS A 95 3.78 -1.04 -1.56
N GLN A 96 3.06 -0.22 -2.33
CA GLN A 96 3.02 1.26 -2.19
C GLN A 96 4.42 1.89 -2.17
N THR A 97 5.34 1.33 -2.96
CA THR A 97 6.75 1.75 -2.97
C THR A 97 7.09 2.55 -4.22
N PRO A 98 7.76 3.72 -4.09
CA PRO A 98 8.20 4.49 -5.24
C PRO A 98 9.23 3.70 -6.06
N LEU A 99 9.01 3.62 -7.36
CA LEU A 99 9.82 2.88 -8.31
C LEU A 99 10.53 3.83 -9.28
N SER A 100 11.86 3.73 -9.34
CA SER A 100 12.68 4.33 -10.40
C SER A 100 13.28 3.21 -11.25
N LEU A 101 12.74 2.99 -12.44
CA LEU A 101 13.13 1.86 -13.29
C LEU A 101 14.10 2.31 -14.38
N LEU A 102 15.32 1.79 -14.38
CA LEU A 102 16.34 2.05 -15.40
C LEU A 102 16.22 1.04 -16.54
N ILE A 103 16.03 1.55 -17.76
CA ILE A 103 16.06 0.79 -19.00
C ILE A 103 17.11 1.34 -19.96
N PHE A 104 17.69 0.45 -20.75
CA PHE A 104 18.55 0.78 -21.90
C PHE A 104 17.78 0.46 -23.18
N PRO A 105 17.09 1.43 -23.80
CA PRO A 105 16.35 1.21 -25.04
C PRO A 105 17.20 0.66 -26.20
N GLU A 106 18.52 0.87 -26.17
CA GLU A 106 19.47 0.29 -27.12
C GLU A 106 19.51 -1.25 -27.09
N GLY A 107 19.13 -1.89 -25.96
CA GLY A 107 19.07 -3.34 -25.81
C GLY A 107 20.42 -4.08 -25.79
N THR A 108 21.53 -3.42 -26.13
CA THR A 108 22.89 -3.95 -26.11
C THR A 108 23.91 -2.81 -25.97
N ASN A 109 25.17 -3.14 -25.68
CA ASN A 109 26.26 -2.18 -25.60
C ASN A 109 26.68 -1.70 -26.99
N LEU A 110 27.11 -0.45 -27.07
CA LEU A 110 27.79 0.13 -28.22
C LEU A 110 29.16 -0.52 -28.46
N ASN A 111 29.34 -1.11 -29.63
CA ASN A 111 30.62 -1.50 -30.21
C ASN A 111 30.52 -1.40 -31.75
N ASP A 112 31.62 -1.56 -32.47
CA ASP A 112 31.62 -1.36 -33.93
C ASP A 112 30.62 -2.29 -34.65
N GLU A 113 30.53 -3.56 -34.25
CA GLU A 113 29.61 -4.53 -34.86
C GLU A 113 28.13 -4.20 -34.60
N THR A 114 27.80 -3.88 -33.35
CA THR A 114 26.42 -3.56 -32.93
C THR A 114 25.97 -2.24 -33.51
N ARG A 115 26.87 -1.26 -33.63
CA ARG A 115 26.62 0.00 -34.34
C ARG A 115 26.28 -0.23 -35.79
N ILE A 116 27.10 -1.01 -36.51
CA ILE A 116 26.83 -1.35 -37.91
C ILE A 116 25.47 -2.05 -38.04
N LYS A 117 25.18 -3.04 -37.19
CA LYS A 117 23.89 -3.75 -37.19
C LYS A 117 22.71 -2.81 -36.90
N SER A 118 22.85 -1.91 -35.94
CA SER A 118 21.83 -0.93 -35.56
C SER A 118 21.56 0.06 -36.70
N ASN A 119 22.60 0.63 -37.30
CA ASN A 119 22.48 1.53 -38.45
C ASN A 119 21.88 0.83 -39.69
N ASN A 120 22.24 -0.44 -39.93
CA ASN A 120 21.65 -1.24 -41.02
C ASN A 120 20.18 -1.60 -40.79
N TYR A 121 19.75 -1.70 -39.53
CA TYR A 121 18.33 -1.85 -39.19
C TYR A 121 17.60 -0.51 -39.40
N ALA A 122 18.18 0.58 -38.91
CA ALA A 122 17.61 1.91 -39.00
C ALA A 122 17.45 2.39 -40.45
N SER A 123 18.40 2.10 -41.34
CA SER A 123 18.33 2.47 -42.77
C SER A 123 17.18 1.82 -43.53
N LYS A 124 16.58 0.75 -42.99
CA LYS A 124 15.40 0.08 -43.56
C LYS A 124 14.08 0.66 -43.06
N GLN A 125 14.13 1.60 -42.11
CA GLN A 125 12.94 2.21 -41.51
C GLN A 125 12.82 3.67 -41.96
N THR A 126 11.60 4.12 -42.15
CA THR A 126 11.28 5.48 -42.62
C THR A 126 11.53 6.56 -41.57
N ASN A 127 11.58 6.17 -40.28
CA ASN A 127 11.55 7.11 -39.16
C ASN A 127 12.97 7.51 -38.68
N TYR A 128 14.01 6.95 -39.31
CA TYR A 128 15.40 7.27 -38.99
C TYR A 128 16.05 8.06 -40.12
N ASN A 129 16.56 9.24 -39.77
CA ASN A 129 17.04 10.20 -40.76
C ASN A 129 18.56 10.12 -41.00
N ARG A 130 19.31 9.47 -40.11
CA ARG A 130 20.79 9.38 -40.19
C ARG A 130 21.35 8.22 -39.36
N PRO A 131 22.56 7.73 -39.67
CA PRO A 131 23.27 6.77 -38.82
C PRO A 131 23.80 7.42 -37.54
N TYR A 132 23.96 6.62 -36.49
CA TYR A 132 24.56 7.03 -35.21
C TYR A 132 25.98 6.45 -35.04
N ASP A 133 26.86 7.26 -34.45
CA ASP A 133 28.24 6.93 -34.15
C ASP A 133 28.49 6.76 -32.64
N TYR A 134 27.75 7.50 -31.81
CA TYR A 134 27.96 7.61 -30.37
C TYR A 134 26.91 6.87 -29.53
N CYS A 135 25.83 6.40 -30.15
CA CYS A 135 24.73 5.62 -29.57
C CYS A 135 24.26 4.54 -30.56
N LEU A 136 23.49 3.57 -30.09
CA LEU A 136 22.67 2.71 -30.95
C LEU A 136 21.25 3.28 -31.10
N HIS A 137 20.56 2.96 -32.20
CA HIS A 137 19.16 3.32 -32.37
C HIS A 137 18.28 2.59 -31.33
N PRO A 138 17.33 3.28 -30.66
CA PRO A 138 16.54 2.70 -29.58
C PRO A 138 15.45 1.76 -30.11
N HIS A 139 15.14 0.73 -29.33
CA HIS A 139 13.96 -0.10 -29.52
C HIS A 139 12.76 0.51 -28.78
N THR A 140 11.67 0.77 -29.50
CA THR A 140 10.50 1.49 -28.97
C THR A 140 9.51 0.56 -28.27
N THR A 141 9.28 -0.66 -28.77
CA THR A 141 8.19 -1.56 -28.32
C THR A 141 8.20 -1.86 -26.81
N GLY A 142 9.36 -2.20 -26.26
CA GLY A 142 9.48 -2.50 -24.82
C GLY A 142 9.31 -1.25 -23.96
N PHE A 143 9.78 -0.11 -24.44
CA PHE A 143 9.65 1.17 -23.75
C PHE A 143 8.21 1.68 -23.75
N THR A 144 7.53 1.67 -24.91
CA THR A 144 6.14 2.14 -25.03
C THR A 144 5.20 1.35 -24.14
N TYR A 145 5.30 0.01 -24.18
CA TYR A 145 4.48 -0.84 -23.33
C TYR A 145 4.75 -0.65 -21.84
N LEU A 146 6.02 -0.57 -21.44
CA LEU A 146 6.38 -0.34 -20.05
C LEU A 146 5.87 1.02 -19.56
N LEU A 147 6.04 2.08 -20.35
CA LEU A 147 5.53 3.42 -20.06
C LEU A 147 4.01 3.41 -19.88
N ASN A 148 3.28 2.80 -20.80
CA ASN A 148 1.83 2.73 -20.75
C ASN A 148 1.32 1.88 -19.58
N THR A 149 1.98 0.77 -19.28
CA THR A 149 1.67 -0.07 -18.10
C THR A 149 1.87 0.72 -16.81
N MET A 150 2.96 1.48 -16.71
CA MET A 150 3.20 2.35 -15.56
C MET A 150 2.20 3.50 -15.50
N ARG A 151 1.74 4.05 -16.63
CA ARG A 151 0.70 5.09 -16.68
C ARG A 151 -0.65 4.56 -16.22
N SER A 152 -1.09 3.40 -16.74
CA SER A 152 -2.40 2.82 -16.41
C SER A 152 -2.53 2.48 -14.93
N ASP A 153 -1.41 2.09 -14.30
CA ASP A 153 -1.39 1.74 -12.89
C ASP A 153 -1.19 2.92 -11.94
N ASP A 154 -1.10 4.16 -12.45
CA ASP A 154 -0.59 5.33 -11.73
C ASP A 154 0.71 4.95 -11.01
N MET A 155 1.74 4.60 -11.75
CA MET A 155 3.04 4.18 -11.23
C MET A 155 4.21 4.97 -11.84
N ILE A 156 3.93 6.11 -12.50
CA ILE A 156 4.95 6.98 -13.09
C ILE A 156 4.55 8.46 -13.02
N ASP A 157 5.50 9.31 -12.61
CA ASP A 157 5.31 10.76 -12.57
C ASP A 157 6.14 11.48 -13.64
N ASN A 158 7.30 10.92 -14.00
CA ASN A 158 8.24 11.54 -14.93
C ASN A 158 9.13 10.52 -15.64
N ILE A 159 9.69 10.95 -16.77
CA ILE A 159 10.77 10.26 -17.47
C ILE A 159 12.06 11.03 -17.26
N ASP A 160 13.08 10.34 -16.74
CA ASP A 160 14.42 10.87 -16.53
C ASP A 160 15.29 10.47 -17.74
N ASP A 161 15.47 11.40 -18.68
CA ASP A 161 16.36 11.22 -19.81
C ASP A 161 17.80 11.51 -19.42
N VAL A 162 18.60 10.44 -19.28
CA VAL A 162 19.98 10.55 -18.82
C VAL A 162 20.94 10.25 -19.97
N THR A 163 21.91 11.14 -20.16
CA THR A 163 23.06 10.93 -21.03
C THR A 163 24.31 10.74 -20.17
N ILE A 164 25.04 9.65 -20.40
CA ILE A 164 26.31 9.35 -19.73
C ILE A 164 27.49 9.44 -20.71
N GLY A 165 28.54 10.14 -20.29
CA GLY A 165 29.80 10.30 -21.01
C GLY A 165 31.00 10.09 -20.07
N TYR A 166 32.11 9.60 -20.64
CA TYR A 166 33.32 9.25 -19.89
C TYR A 166 34.52 10.06 -20.36
N GLU A 167 35.36 10.48 -19.40
CA GLU A 167 36.71 10.97 -19.63
C GLU A 167 37.76 9.94 -19.17
N GLY A 168 38.86 9.83 -19.93
CA GLY A 168 39.89 8.83 -19.70
C GLY A 168 39.48 7.42 -20.11
N ASP A 169 40.23 6.42 -19.63
CA ASP A 169 39.93 5.01 -19.85
C ASP A 169 38.67 4.61 -19.09
N PHE A 170 37.81 3.79 -19.69
CA PHE A 170 36.60 3.30 -19.05
C PHE A 170 36.46 1.79 -19.22
N PRO A 171 35.85 1.09 -18.25
CA PRO A 171 35.79 -0.36 -18.28
C PRO A 171 34.77 -0.82 -19.33
N ILE A 172 35.18 -1.70 -20.23
CA ILE A 172 34.27 -2.32 -21.22
C ILE A 172 33.66 -3.59 -20.62
N THR A 173 34.47 -4.32 -19.85
CA THR A 173 34.14 -5.59 -19.21
C THR A 173 34.39 -5.55 -17.72
N GLU A 174 33.84 -6.54 -17.00
CA GLU A 174 34.03 -6.73 -15.57
C GLU A 174 35.51 -6.97 -15.21
N PHE A 175 36.31 -7.54 -16.12
CA PHE A 175 37.75 -7.75 -15.92
C PHE A 175 38.55 -6.46 -15.90
N ASP A 176 38.09 -5.42 -16.59
CA ASP A 176 38.76 -4.12 -16.60
C ASP A 176 38.67 -3.45 -15.23
N LEU A 177 37.58 -3.67 -14.50
CA LEU A 177 37.44 -3.24 -13.10
C LEU A 177 38.48 -3.89 -12.20
N LEU A 178 38.74 -5.20 -12.37
CA LEU A 178 39.74 -5.92 -11.58
C LEU A 178 41.16 -5.44 -11.84
N LYS A 179 41.43 -4.94 -13.06
CA LYS A 179 42.69 -4.30 -13.43
C LYS A 179 42.81 -2.85 -12.96
N GLY A 180 41.77 -2.30 -12.34
CA GLY A 180 41.75 -0.91 -11.87
C GLY A 180 41.50 0.11 -12.97
N VAL A 181 40.92 -0.29 -14.10
CA VAL A 181 40.54 0.64 -15.18
C VAL A 181 39.25 1.34 -14.80
N PHE A 182 39.35 2.64 -14.54
CA PHE A 182 38.21 3.48 -14.18
C PHE A 182 38.31 4.83 -14.87
N PRO A 183 37.17 5.42 -15.28
CA PRO A 183 37.15 6.76 -15.84
C PRO A 183 37.67 7.77 -14.81
N SER A 184 38.41 8.77 -15.30
CA SER A 184 38.85 9.89 -14.47
C SER A 184 37.65 10.74 -14.05
N VAL A 185 36.70 10.94 -14.97
CA VAL A 185 35.46 11.67 -14.74
C VAL A 185 34.29 10.98 -15.46
N VAL A 186 33.16 10.86 -14.75
CA VAL A 186 31.87 10.43 -15.31
C VAL A 186 30.96 11.65 -15.36
N HIS A 187 30.47 11.95 -16.55
CA HIS A 187 29.55 13.05 -16.80
C HIS A 187 28.14 12.51 -16.96
N PHE A 188 27.20 13.13 -16.25
CA PHE A 188 25.78 12.92 -16.42
C PHE A 188 25.13 14.21 -16.90
N HIS A 189 24.28 14.10 -17.91
CA HIS A 189 23.34 15.13 -18.29
C HIS A 189 21.93 14.59 -18.10
N VAL A 190 21.10 15.31 -17.35
CA VAL A 190 19.75 14.88 -16.99
C VAL A 190 18.75 15.87 -17.59
N LYS A 191 17.76 15.37 -18.33
CA LYS A 191 16.60 16.12 -18.80
C LYS A 191 15.34 15.40 -18.33
N ARG A 192 14.48 16.08 -17.59
CA ARG A 192 13.29 15.49 -16.97
C ARG A 192 12.04 15.93 -17.70
N TYR A 193 11.20 14.96 -18.03
CA TYR A 193 9.90 15.20 -18.69
C TYR A 193 8.77 14.79 -17.76
N SER A 194 7.78 15.68 -17.58
CA SER A 194 6.56 15.35 -16.86
C SER A 194 5.75 14.35 -17.69
N ILE A 195 5.15 13.35 -17.05
CA ILE A 195 4.33 12.36 -17.76
C ILE A 195 3.18 13.00 -18.56
N ASN A 196 2.68 14.15 -18.08
CA ASN A 196 1.60 14.93 -18.69
C ASN A 196 2.00 15.60 -20.00
N ASP A 197 3.30 15.83 -20.22
CA ASP A 197 3.81 16.52 -21.41
C ASP A 197 4.10 15.54 -22.57
N LEU A 198 4.04 14.23 -22.30
CA LEU A 198 4.32 13.20 -23.30
C LEU A 198 3.04 12.80 -24.08
N PRO A 199 3.21 12.36 -25.34
CA PRO A 199 2.10 11.84 -26.14
C PRO A 199 1.45 10.60 -25.51
N GLN A 200 0.18 10.37 -25.85
CA GLN A 200 -0.62 9.22 -25.39
C GLN A 200 -0.58 8.04 -26.37
N GLU A 201 -0.41 8.29 -27.67
CA GLU A 201 -0.36 7.25 -28.70
C GLU A 201 1.00 6.57 -28.78
N ASP A 202 1.03 5.24 -28.88
CA ASP A 202 2.24 4.41 -28.90
C ASP A 202 3.23 4.80 -29.98
N GLU A 203 2.74 5.13 -31.18
CA GLU A 203 3.57 5.54 -32.32
C GLU A 203 4.31 6.85 -32.02
N LYS A 204 3.58 7.85 -31.51
CA LYS A 204 4.15 9.15 -31.11
C LYS A 204 5.11 9.04 -29.92
N ILE A 205 4.86 8.12 -28.98
CA ILE A 205 5.82 7.81 -27.89
C ILE A 205 7.10 7.22 -28.47
N GLY A 206 6.99 6.35 -29.48
CA GLY A 206 8.12 5.80 -30.20
C GLY A 206 8.95 6.89 -30.89
N GLU A 207 8.30 7.79 -31.63
CA GLU A 207 8.94 8.94 -32.27
C GLU A 207 9.61 9.87 -31.25
N TRP A 208 8.94 10.14 -30.13
CA TRP A 208 9.51 10.92 -29.03
C TRP A 208 10.81 10.30 -28.51
N LEU A 209 10.84 8.98 -28.29
CA LEU A 209 12.03 8.27 -27.85
C LEU A 209 13.16 8.36 -28.88
N GLN A 210 12.84 8.25 -30.17
CA GLN A 210 13.80 8.39 -31.26
C GLN A 210 14.40 9.79 -31.30
N ASN A 211 13.59 10.83 -31.10
CA ASN A 211 14.04 12.22 -30.99
C ASN A 211 14.97 12.42 -29.77
N CYS A 212 14.67 11.82 -28.62
CA CYS A 212 15.59 11.85 -27.47
C CYS A 212 16.94 11.23 -27.82
N TRP A 213 16.97 10.13 -28.58
CA TRP A 213 18.21 9.51 -29.02
C TRP A 213 18.97 10.35 -30.04
N ASP A 214 18.28 11.05 -30.94
CA ASP A 214 18.92 11.98 -31.88
C ASP A 214 19.59 13.16 -31.14
N GLU A 215 18.90 13.71 -30.12
CA GLU A 215 19.49 14.70 -29.21
C GLU A 215 20.72 14.13 -28.47
N LYS A 216 20.65 12.89 -27.98
CA LYS A 216 21.79 12.22 -27.30
C LYS A 216 22.99 12.07 -28.23
N GLU A 217 22.76 11.65 -29.47
CA GLU A 217 23.82 11.49 -30.46
C GLU A 217 24.56 12.81 -30.68
N ASN A 218 23.83 13.91 -30.90
CA ASN A 218 24.41 15.24 -31.05
C ASN A 218 25.16 15.70 -29.78
N ARG A 219 24.55 15.47 -28.61
CA ARG A 219 25.12 15.85 -27.31
C ARG A 219 26.42 15.10 -27.03
N LEU A 220 26.46 13.80 -27.32
CA LEU A 220 27.64 12.97 -27.13
C LEU A 220 28.73 13.32 -28.13
N LYS A 221 28.40 13.57 -29.39
CA LYS A 221 29.35 14.09 -30.39
C LYS A 221 30.03 15.37 -29.91
N LYS A 222 29.25 16.34 -29.41
CA LYS A 222 29.77 17.57 -28.82
C LYS A 222 30.59 17.31 -27.56
N PHE A 223 30.15 16.42 -26.68
CA PHE A 223 30.86 16.07 -25.46
C PHE A 223 32.24 15.46 -25.74
N TYR A 224 32.37 14.55 -26.70
CA TYR A 224 33.69 13.97 -26.98
C TYR A 224 34.68 14.96 -27.61
N MET A 225 34.18 16.05 -28.22
CA MET A 225 34.99 17.18 -28.70
C MET A 225 35.34 18.19 -27.59
N THR A 226 34.41 18.48 -26.68
CA THR A 226 34.51 19.61 -25.73
C THR A 226 34.74 19.20 -24.27
N LYS A 227 34.50 17.93 -23.94
CA LYS A 227 34.52 17.36 -22.58
C LYS A 227 33.53 18.00 -21.61
N GLN A 228 32.50 18.67 -22.14
CA GLN A 228 31.45 19.29 -21.34
C GLN A 228 30.08 19.06 -21.97
N PHE A 229 29.07 18.87 -21.12
CA PHE A 229 27.68 18.88 -21.55
C PHE A 229 27.12 20.31 -21.46
N ASP A 230 26.06 20.58 -22.22
CA ASP A 230 25.41 21.89 -22.24
C ASP A 230 24.85 22.27 -20.86
N PRO A 231 25.03 23.51 -20.40
CA PRO A 231 24.49 23.97 -19.13
C PRO A 231 22.98 24.24 -19.26
N LEU A 232 22.15 23.35 -18.72
CA LEU A 232 20.76 23.63 -18.39
C LEU A 232 20.68 24.06 -16.91
N SER A 233 19.73 24.94 -16.59
CA SER A 233 19.71 25.87 -15.44
C SER A 233 20.39 25.42 -14.14
N ASN A 234 21.28 26.28 -13.64
CA ASN A 234 22.06 26.04 -12.43
C ASN A 234 21.26 26.35 -11.16
N THR A 235 20.70 25.33 -10.51
CA THR A 235 20.63 25.29 -9.03
C THR A 235 20.27 23.89 -8.53
N PHE A 236 21.28 23.09 -8.19
CA PHE A 236 21.10 21.82 -7.47
C PHE A 236 20.77 22.12 -6.00
N LYS A 237 19.48 22.04 -5.61
CA LYS A 237 19.05 22.49 -4.27
C LYS A 237 19.33 21.45 -3.18
N ASN A 238 19.37 20.15 -3.51
CA ASN A 238 19.52 19.08 -2.51
C ASN A 238 20.57 17.99 -2.86
N ARG A 239 21.54 18.29 -3.72
CA ARG A 239 22.68 17.38 -3.99
C ARG A 239 23.59 17.28 -2.76
N LYS A 240 23.95 16.06 -2.34
CA LYS A 240 24.96 15.88 -1.28
C LYS A 240 26.27 16.57 -1.66
N LYS A 241 26.89 17.26 -0.71
CA LYS A 241 28.27 17.78 -0.85
C LYS A 241 29.22 16.63 -1.16
N GLU A 242 30.17 16.86 -2.05
CA GLU A 242 31.15 15.84 -2.48
C GLU A 242 31.97 15.28 -1.30
N SER A 243 32.26 16.10 -0.29
CA SER A 243 32.87 15.65 0.98
C SER A 243 32.06 14.57 1.69
N ASN A 244 30.74 14.72 1.76
CA ASN A 244 29.84 13.78 2.43
C ASN A 244 29.77 12.46 1.69
N ILE A 245 29.75 12.51 0.35
CA ILE A 245 29.75 11.30 -0.50
C ILE A 245 31.05 10.53 -0.32
N ARG A 246 32.19 11.23 -0.28
CA ARG A 246 33.50 10.62 -0.02
C ARG A 246 33.57 9.96 1.35
N PHE A 247 33.06 10.63 2.38
CA PHE A 247 32.98 10.08 3.73
C PHE A 247 32.12 8.81 3.76
N GLN A 248 30.90 8.86 3.22
CA GLN A 248 30.00 7.71 3.15
C GLN A 248 30.62 6.54 2.38
N ARG A 249 31.31 6.80 1.27
CA ARG A 249 32.00 5.77 0.50
C ARG A 249 33.13 5.11 1.31
N ARG A 250 33.97 5.90 2.00
CA ARG A 250 35.04 5.35 2.84
C ARG A 250 34.48 4.49 3.97
N LEU A 251 33.42 4.96 4.63
CA LEU A 251 32.71 4.21 5.67
C LEU A 251 32.13 2.91 5.10
N ALA A 252 31.47 2.96 3.94
CA ALA A 252 30.92 1.79 3.29
C ALA A 252 32.01 0.78 2.92
N MET A 253 33.15 1.23 2.38
CA MET A 253 34.28 0.34 2.08
C MET A 253 34.80 -0.36 3.33
N ILE A 254 35.03 0.39 4.42
CA ILE A 254 35.50 -0.20 5.69
C ILE A 254 34.47 -1.21 6.21
N LEU A 255 33.19 -0.83 6.25
CA LEU A 255 32.11 -1.67 6.75
C LEU A 255 31.98 -2.96 5.93
N TRP A 256 31.97 -2.87 4.60
CA TRP A 256 31.85 -4.04 3.72
C TRP A 256 33.11 -4.91 3.76
N THR A 257 34.31 -4.34 3.87
CA THR A 257 35.54 -5.14 4.05
C THR A 257 35.50 -5.89 5.38
N LEU A 258 35.17 -5.24 6.49
CA LEU A 258 35.05 -5.90 7.80
C LEU A 258 33.94 -6.95 7.81
N PHE A 259 32.80 -6.65 7.18
CA PHE A 259 31.69 -7.59 7.04
C PHE A 259 32.11 -8.85 6.29
N VAL A 260 32.78 -8.70 5.15
CA VAL A 260 33.28 -9.84 4.36
C VAL A 260 34.28 -10.66 5.17
N LEU A 261 35.26 -10.01 5.81
CA LEU A 261 36.25 -10.72 6.63
C LEU A 261 35.62 -11.49 7.79
N PHE A 262 34.67 -10.85 8.50
CA PHE A 262 33.92 -11.48 9.59
C PHE A 262 33.14 -12.71 9.10
N TRP A 263 32.37 -12.59 8.02
CA TRP A 263 31.58 -13.70 7.50
C TRP A 263 32.44 -14.80 6.88
N SER A 264 33.58 -14.47 6.25
CA SER A 264 34.55 -15.45 5.78
C SER A 264 35.15 -16.24 6.95
N TYR A 265 35.54 -15.57 8.04
CA TYR A 265 36.00 -16.23 9.25
C TYR A 265 34.91 -17.14 9.84
N CYS A 266 33.69 -16.61 10.00
CA CYS A 266 32.55 -17.35 10.52
C CYS A 266 32.22 -18.60 9.69
N LEU A 267 32.27 -18.49 8.37
CA LEU A 267 32.02 -19.59 7.45
C LEU A 267 33.09 -20.69 7.60
N ILE A 268 34.35 -20.33 7.84
CA ILE A 268 35.44 -21.30 8.05
C ILE A 268 35.32 -21.96 9.43
N ALA A 269 35.10 -21.16 10.48
CA ALA A 269 35.18 -21.55 11.88
C ALA A 269 33.96 -22.35 12.39
N TYR A 270 32.74 -22.07 11.93
CA TYR A 270 31.52 -22.62 12.53
C TYR A 270 30.73 -23.53 11.58
N ILE A 271 30.61 -24.81 11.94
CA ILE A 271 29.85 -25.80 11.15
C ILE A 271 28.36 -25.44 10.99
N LYS A 272 27.73 -24.84 12.00
CA LYS A 272 26.34 -24.40 11.93
C LYS A 272 26.12 -23.36 10.82
N ILE A 273 27.09 -22.46 10.63
CA ILE A 273 27.04 -21.44 9.57
C ILE A 273 27.22 -22.08 8.20
N LYS A 274 28.13 -23.06 8.06
CA LYS A 274 28.26 -23.86 6.82
C LYS A 274 26.94 -24.55 6.44
N MET A 275 26.29 -25.19 7.41
CA MET A 275 24.99 -25.85 7.20
C MET A 275 23.90 -24.83 6.80
N TYR A 276 23.87 -23.67 7.45
CA TYR A 276 22.93 -22.60 7.08
C TYR A 276 23.14 -22.13 5.64
N VAL A 277 24.38 -21.82 5.24
CA VAL A 277 24.70 -21.41 3.86
C VAL A 277 24.34 -22.51 2.87
N PHE A 278 24.60 -23.78 3.19
CA PHE A 278 24.19 -24.91 2.36
C PHE A 278 22.67 -24.97 2.17
N ILE A 279 21.89 -24.81 3.25
CA ILE A 279 20.42 -24.78 3.18
C ILE A 279 19.93 -23.61 2.34
N VAL A 280 20.52 -22.41 2.49
CA VAL A 280 20.16 -21.22 1.70
C VAL A 280 20.49 -21.44 0.21
N CYS A 281 21.64 -22.01 -0.11
CA CYS A 281 21.99 -22.37 -1.49
C CYS A 281 21.02 -23.40 -2.06
N LEU A 282 20.69 -24.45 -1.31
CA LEU A 282 19.71 -25.46 -1.72
C LEU A 282 18.33 -24.84 -1.96
N PHE A 283 17.88 -23.95 -1.07
CA PHE A 283 16.62 -23.22 -1.22
C PHE A 283 16.58 -22.42 -2.54
N HIS A 284 17.64 -21.68 -2.86
CA HIS A 284 17.70 -20.92 -4.12
C HIS A 284 17.77 -21.82 -5.35
N LEU A 285 18.48 -22.95 -5.28
CA LEU A 285 18.52 -23.94 -6.36
C LEU A 285 17.14 -24.55 -6.61
N VAL A 286 16.41 -24.92 -5.54
CA VAL A 286 15.04 -25.42 -5.62
C VAL A 286 14.13 -24.36 -6.26
N LEU A 287 14.17 -23.11 -5.79
CA LEU A 287 13.36 -22.04 -6.37
C LEU A 287 13.71 -21.76 -7.84
N GLU A 288 14.97 -21.83 -8.23
CA GLU A 288 15.39 -21.66 -9.62
C GLU A 288 14.78 -22.76 -10.52
N VAL A 289 14.75 -24.00 -10.04
CA VAL A 289 14.17 -25.14 -10.79
C VAL A 289 12.64 -25.07 -10.85
N PHE A 290 11.97 -24.82 -9.74
CA PHE A 290 10.50 -24.94 -9.65
C PHE A 290 9.74 -23.65 -9.93
N ALA A 291 10.34 -22.50 -9.64
CA ALA A 291 9.68 -21.20 -9.75
C ALA A 291 10.41 -20.24 -10.69
N ASN A 292 11.43 -20.72 -11.43
CA ASN A 292 12.31 -19.90 -12.25
C ASN A 292 13.04 -18.81 -11.44
N GLY A 293 13.19 -19.00 -10.12
CA GLY A 293 13.90 -18.13 -9.18
C GLY A 293 12.98 -17.33 -8.24
N ILE A 294 13.55 -16.83 -7.14
CA ILE A 294 12.78 -16.26 -6.02
C ILE A 294 11.93 -15.06 -6.42
N ILE A 295 12.40 -14.20 -7.31
CA ILE A 295 11.63 -13.00 -7.66
C ILE A 295 10.37 -13.33 -8.46
N ASP A 296 10.42 -14.36 -9.32
CA ASP A 296 9.24 -14.83 -10.07
C ASP A 296 8.28 -15.58 -9.13
N PHE A 297 8.82 -16.31 -8.16
CA PHE A 297 8.02 -16.88 -7.07
C PHE A 297 7.27 -15.78 -6.31
N VAL A 298 7.98 -14.74 -5.87
CA VAL A 298 7.42 -13.58 -5.16
C VAL A 298 6.31 -12.90 -5.98
N TYR A 299 6.52 -12.69 -7.29
CA TYR A 299 5.48 -12.11 -8.15
C TYR A 299 4.26 -13.01 -8.35
N LYS A 300 4.41 -14.33 -8.24
CA LYS A 300 3.28 -15.28 -8.30
C LYS A 300 2.49 -15.32 -7.00
N ILE A 301 3.15 -15.18 -5.85
CA ILE A 301 2.51 -15.24 -4.53
C ILE A 301 2.04 -13.87 -4.02
N ASN A 302 2.52 -12.76 -4.58
CA ASN A 302 2.01 -11.45 -4.20
C ASN A 302 0.54 -11.39 -4.63
N PRO A 303 -0.39 -11.08 -3.70
CA PRO A 303 -1.81 -10.98 -3.99
C PRO A 303 -2.01 -10.13 -5.23
N ARG A 304 -2.49 -10.74 -6.32
CA ARG A 304 -2.67 -10.03 -7.58
C ARG A 304 -3.71 -8.96 -7.32
N VAL A 305 -3.30 -7.70 -7.46
CA VAL A 305 -4.27 -6.61 -7.61
C VAL A 305 -4.98 -6.88 -8.93
N MET A 306 -6.19 -7.44 -8.85
CA MET A 306 -7.05 -7.72 -9.99
C MET A 306 -8.09 -6.61 -10.11
N GLN A 307 -8.51 -6.36 -11.35
CA GLN A 307 -9.56 -5.40 -11.62
C GLN A 307 -10.90 -6.14 -11.69
N ILE A 308 -11.86 -5.74 -10.89
CA ILE A 308 -13.24 -6.23 -10.97
C ILE A 308 -14.19 -5.08 -11.30
N TYR A 309 -15.31 -5.42 -11.88
CA TYR A 309 -16.38 -4.49 -12.20
C TYR A 309 -17.52 -4.65 -11.20
N VAL A 310 -18.07 -3.54 -10.74
CA VAL A 310 -19.24 -3.54 -9.86
C VAL A 310 -20.33 -2.71 -10.52
N ARG A 311 -21.42 -3.35 -10.93
CA ARG A 311 -22.61 -2.66 -11.44
C ARG A 311 -23.43 -2.13 -10.27
N THR A 312 -23.63 -0.82 -10.29
CA THR A 312 -24.45 -0.07 -9.34
C THR A 312 -25.94 -0.16 -9.70
N LEU A 313 -26.79 0.31 -8.79
CA LEU A 313 -28.24 0.34 -8.96
C LEU A 313 -28.70 1.22 -10.14
N ASP A 314 -27.91 2.23 -10.50
CA ASP A 314 -28.15 3.15 -11.63
C ASP A 314 -27.63 2.59 -12.97
N ASP A 315 -27.24 1.32 -13.01
CA ASP A 315 -26.62 0.65 -14.15
C ASP A 315 -25.25 1.23 -14.59
N ARG A 316 -24.61 2.01 -13.72
CA ARG A 316 -23.23 2.49 -13.90
C ARG A 316 -22.24 1.42 -13.45
N THR A 317 -21.17 1.22 -14.22
CA THR A 317 -20.09 0.28 -13.87
C THR A 317 -18.98 1.00 -13.12
N LEU A 318 -18.71 0.57 -11.89
CA LEU A 318 -17.54 0.98 -11.12
C LEU A 318 -16.40 0.00 -11.38
N THR A 319 -15.20 0.53 -11.58
CA THR A 319 -13.99 -0.26 -11.72
C THR A 319 -13.23 -0.24 -10.40
N LEU A 320 -13.06 -1.41 -9.78
CA LEU A 320 -12.34 -1.58 -8.51
C LEU A 320 -11.04 -2.35 -8.75
N ASN A 321 -9.94 -1.88 -8.15
CA ASN A 321 -8.67 -2.60 -8.11
C ASN A 321 -8.54 -3.22 -6.72
N VAL A 322 -8.61 -4.54 -6.64
CA VAL A 322 -8.83 -5.30 -5.40
C VAL A 322 -7.86 -6.48 -5.36
N GLN A 323 -7.53 -6.98 -4.17
CA GLN A 323 -6.72 -8.18 -4.01
C GLN A 323 -7.61 -9.42 -3.96
N SER A 324 -7.11 -10.56 -4.44
CA SER A 324 -7.83 -11.84 -4.38
C SER A 324 -8.24 -12.25 -2.94
N GLU A 325 -7.51 -11.75 -1.96
CA GLU A 325 -7.65 -11.99 -0.53
C GLU A 325 -8.57 -10.97 0.15
N ASP A 326 -9.00 -9.91 -0.55
CA ASP A 326 -9.99 -8.96 -0.02
C ASP A 326 -11.30 -9.70 0.24
N THR A 327 -11.92 -9.42 1.38
CA THR A 327 -13.23 -9.94 1.78
C THR A 327 -14.37 -9.20 1.10
N ILE A 328 -15.52 -9.85 0.94
CA ILE A 328 -16.72 -9.20 0.40
C ILE A 328 -17.12 -7.97 1.23
N ASN A 329 -16.93 -7.99 2.55
CA ASN A 329 -17.16 -6.82 3.40
C ASN A 329 -16.24 -5.64 3.04
N GLU A 330 -14.94 -5.88 2.82
CA GLU A 330 -14.00 -4.82 2.38
C GLU A 330 -14.41 -4.23 1.02
N ILE A 331 -14.93 -5.06 0.11
CA ILE A 331 -15.47 -4.58 -1.18
C ILE A 331 -16.70 -3.69 -0.98
N LYS A 332 -17.61 -4.06 -0.08
CA LYS A 332 -18.78 -3.24 0.28
C LYS A 332 -18.37 -1.90 0.88
N GLU A 333 -17.35 -1.87 1.73
CA GLU A 333 -16.80 -0.62 2.28
C GLU A 333 -16.21 0.28 1.16
N ILE A 334 -15.53 -0.29 0.17
CA ILE A 334 -15.03 0.46 -0.99
C ILE A 334 -16.19 1.03 -1.81
N VAL A 335 -17.26 0.25 -2.01
CA VAL A 335 -18.47 0.71 -2.71
C VAL A 335 -19.20 1.79 -1.91
N GLU A 336 -19.27 1.67 -0.58
CA GLU A 336 -19.87 2.68 0.30
C GLU A 336 -19.16 4.03 0.16
N GLN A 337 -17.83 4.04 0.15
CA GLN A 337 -17.07 5.27 -0.03
C GLN A 337 -17.30 5.95 -1.39
N ARG A 338 -17.68 5.18 -2.41
CA ARG A 338 -17.89 5.70 -3.79
C ARG A 338 -19.33 6.09 -4.08
N GLU A 339 -20.29 5.27 -3.65
CA GLU A 339 -21.72 5.46 -3.94
C GLU A 339 -22.52 6.03 -2.76
N GLY A 340 -21.97 5.99 -1.53
CA GLY A 340 -22.63 6.50 -0.33
C GLY A 340 -23.73 5.57 0.23
N ILE A 341 -23.79 4.32 -0.23
CA ILE A 341 -24.73 3.30 0.29
C ILE A 341 -24.03 2.56 1.44
N PRO A 342 -24.59 2.52 2.66
CA PRO A 342 -23.97 1.82 3.79
C PRO A 342 -23.66 0.35 3.50
N ALA A 343 -22.49 -0.16 3.90
CA ALA A 343 -22.07 -1.55 3.61
C ALA A 343 -23.05 -2.61 4.12
N ASP A 344 -23.76 -2.34 5.22
CA ASP A 344 -24.80 -3.22 5.79
C ASP A 344 -26.11 -3.24 5.00
N GLU A 345 -26.36 -2.23 4.17
CA GLU A 345 -27.51 -2.17 3.26
C GLU A 345 -27.20 -2.74 1.87
N GLN A 346 -25.91 -2.96 1.58
CA GLN A 346 -25.45 -3.51 0.30
C GLN A 346 -25.50 -5.04 0.28
N ARG A 347 -25.92 -5.58 -0.87
CA ARG A 347 -25.81 -7.00 -1.18
C ARG A 347 -25.08 -7.18 -2.50
N LEU A 348 -23.86 -7.72 -2.44
CA LEU A 348 -23.08 -8.04 -3.64
C LEU A 348 -23.47 -9.42 -4.17
N THR A 349 -23.68 -9.50 -5.48
CA THR A 349 -24.04 -10.75 -6.16
C THR A 349 -23.18 -11.01 -7.40
N LEU A 350 -22.87 -12.28 -7.65
CA LEU A 350 -22.21 -12.75 -8.88
C LEU A 350 -23.11 -13.82 -9.53
N GLY A 351 -23.49 -13.62 -10.79
CA GLY A 351 -24.36 -14.59 -11.50
C GLY A 351 -25.72 -14.83 -10.80
N GLY A 352 -26.21 -13.85 -10.03
CA GLY A 352 -27.43 -13.98 -9.23
C GLY A 352 -27.27 -14.67 -7.87
N ILE A 353 -26.06 -15.10 -7.51
CA ILE A 353 -25.75 -15.70 -6.21
C ILE A 353 -25.27 -14.59 -5.26
N SER A 354 -25.86 -14.53 -4.07
CA SER A 354 -25.44 -13.63 -2.99
C SER A 354 -24.11 -14.07 -2.41
N LEU A 355 -23.17 -13.13 -2.31
CA LEU A 355 -21.87 -13.37 -1.71
C LEU A 355 -21.95 -13.13 -0.20
N ASP A 356 -21.15 -13.88 0.56
CA ASP A 356 -21.07 -13.82 2.02
C ASP A 356 -19.93 -12.87 2.44
N ASP A 357 -20.17 -12.07 3.47
CA ASP A 357 -19.31 -10.96 3.90
C ASP A 357 -17.96 -11.45 4.46
N GLU A 358 -17.92 -12.66 5.01
CA GLU A 358 -16.71 -13.28 5.58
C GLU A 358 -15.82 -13.96 4.52
N LEU A 359 -16.35 -14.21 3.31
CA LEU A 359 -15.59 -14.88 2.25
C LEU A 359 -14.68 -13.90 1.51
N THR A 360 -13.53 -14.41 1.07
CA THR A 360 -12.62 -13.68 0.18
C THR A 360 -13.06 -13.77 -1.28
N LEU A 361 -12.61 -12.83 -2.11
CA LEU A 361 -12.89 -12.85 -3.56
C LEU A 361 -12.44 -14.17 -4.22
N ASN A 362 -11.30 -14.73 -3.81
CA ASN A 362 -10.80 -16.00 -4.30
C ASN A 362 -11.66 -17.20 -3.89
N GLU A 363 -12.17 -17.22 -2.65
CA GLU A 363 -13.10 -18.25 -2.17
C GLU A 363 -14.46 -18.18 -2.88
N CYS A 364 -14.88 -16.97 -3.30
CA CYS A 364 -16.04 -16.76 -4.16
C CYS A 364 -15.78 -17.06 -5.64
N HIS A 365 -14.57 -17.50 -6.03
CA HIS A 365 -14.15 -17.73 -7.41
C HIS A 365 -14.32 -16.51 -8.32
N ILE A 366 -14.06 -15.31 -7.78
CA ILE A 366 -14.07 -14.06 -8.53
C ILE A 366 -12.69 -13.86 -9.17
N GLU A 367 -12.65 -13.79 -10.49
CA GLU A 367 -11.42 -13.58 -11.27
C GLU A 367 -11.31 -12.14 -11.80
N GLU A 368 -10.15 -11.80 -12.38
CA GLU A 368 -9.94 -10.53 -13.09
C GLU A 368 -11.04 -10.33 -14.16
N GLU A 369 -11.55 -9.11 -14.27
CA GLU A 369 -12.65 -8.70 -15.15
C GLU A 369 -14.05 -9.26 -14.80
N SER A 370 -14.21 -9.93 -13.66
CA SER A 370 -15.53 -10.35 -13.16
C SER A 370 -16.44 -9.15 -12.87
N THR A 371 -17.74 -9.30 -13.12
CA THR A 371 -18.75 -8.27 -12.84
C THR A 371 -19.67 -8.67 -11.69
N LEU A 372 -19.58 -7.96 -10.58
CA LEU A 372 -20.49 -8.04 -9.44
C LEU A 372 -21.65 -7.05 -9.60
N TYR A 373 -22.79 -7.36 -9.00
CA TYR A 373 -23.97 -6.50 -8.99
C TYR A 373 -24.30 -6.10 -7.56
N VAL A 374 -24.44 -4.80 -7.33
CA VAL A 374 -24.95 -4.25 -6.07
C VAL A 374 -26.46 -4.29 -6.10
N LEU A 375 -27.04 -4.94 -5.10
CA LEU A 375 -28.45 -4.89 -4.79
C LEU A 375 -28.61 -4.24 -3.41
N LEU A 376 -29.76 -3.61 -3.15
CA LEU A 376 -30.13 -3.22 -1.79
C LEU A 376 -30.82 -4.39 -1.13
N ASP A 377 -30.45 -4.68 0.12
CA ASP A 377 -31.29 -5.54 0.93
C ASP A 377 -32.61 -4.80 1.17
N LEU A 378 -33.65 -5.27 0.48
CA LEU A 378 -35.00 -4.78 0.70
C LEU A 378 -35.38 -5.17 2.13
N GLU A 379 -35.48 -4.20 3.05
CA GLU A 379 -36.30 -4.35 4.25
C GLU A 379 -37.72 -4.69 3.77
N GLY A 380 -38.02 -5.97 3.57
CA GLY A 380 -39.35 -6.45 3.24
C GLY A 380 -40.29 -5.83 4.26
N GLY A 381 -41.19 -4.95 3.78
CA GLY A 381 -41.93 -3.97 4.58
C GLY A 381 -42.66 -4.55 5.79
N GLY A 382 -41.93 -4.85 6.85
CA GLY A 382 -42.44 -5.25 8.13
C GLY A 382 -43.01 -4.01 8.77
N LYS A 383 -44.35 -3.91 8.83
CA LYS A 383 -45.06 -2.80 9.47
C LYS A 383 -44.48 -2.54 10.87
N LYS A 384 -43.57 -1.57 10.98
CA LYS A 384 -42.97 -1.15 12.25
C LYS A 384 -44.12 -0.74 13.19
N ARG A 385 -44.17 -1.38 14.37
CA ARG A 385 -45.26 -1.21 15.35
C ARG A 385 -45.37 0.28 15.72
N LYS A 386 -46.53 0.90 15.43
CA LYS A 386 -46.75 2.33 15.71
C LYS A 386 -46.48 2.64 17.20
N LYS A 387 -45.74 3.74 17.44
CA LYS A 387 -45.42 4.24 18.78
C LYS A 387 -46.72 4.54 19.54
N LYS A 388 -46.85 4.03 20.77
CA LYS A 388 -48.05 4.26 21.58
C LYS A 388 -48.15 5.74 21.97
N SER A 389 -49.25 6.40 21.63
CA SER A 389 -49.56 7.76 22.11
C SER A 389 -50.12 7.69 23.53
N TYR A 390 -49.41 8.24 24.51
CA TYR A 390 -49.86 8.28 25.90
C TYR A 390 -50.62 9.59 26.16
N ASN A 391 -51.93 9.58 25.91
CA ASN A 391 -52.78 10.79 26.05
C ASN A 391 -53.19 11.07 27.51
N THR A 392 -52.90 10.17 28.45
CA THR A 392 -53.25 10.34 29.87
C THR A 392 -52.05 10.08 30.77
N PRO A 393 -51.86 10.89 31.82
CA PRO A 393 -50.77 10.68 32.77
C PRO A 393 -50.95 9.37 33.52
N LYS A 394 -49.84 8.67 33.75
CA LYS A 394 -49.84 7.36 34.39
C LYS A 394 -50.38 7.45 35.83
N LYS A 395 -51.46 6.72 36.11
CA LYS A 395 -52.07 6.67 37.46
C LYS A 395 -51.11 6.03 38.47
N ASN A 396 -50.72 6.78 39.50
CA ASN A 396 -49.97 6.25 40.64
C ASN A 396 -50.87 5.34 41.47
N LYS A 397 -50.48 4.06 41.62
CA LYS A 397 -51.20 3.09 42.45
C LYS A 397 -50.96 3.40 43.93
N HIS A 398 -52.01 3.32 44.76
CA HIS A 398 -51.90 3.53 46.20
C HIS A 398 -50.93 2.52 46.83
N LYS A 399 -49.94 3.02 47.58
CA LYS A 399 -49.02 2.20 48.37
C LYS A 399 -49.42 2.28 49.84
N ARG A 400 -49.54 1.13 50.51
CA ARG A 400 -49.86 1.05 51.95
C ARG A 400 -48.76 1.72 52.77
N LYS A 401 -49.10 2.75 53.55
CA LYS A 401 -48.15 3.42 54.46
C LYS A 401 -47.78 2.47 55.61
N LYS A 402 -46.49 2.15 55.75
CA LYS A 402 -45.95 1.34 56.85
C LYS A 402 -45.44 2.28 57.95
N VAL A 403 -46.06 2.24 59.12
CA VAL A 403 -45.60 2.98 60.31
C VAL A 403 -44.97 1.98 61.27
N LYS A 404 -43.66 2.15 61.55
CA LYS A 404 -42.92 1.27 62.45
C LYS A 404 -43.50 1.36 63.87
N LEU A 405 -43.62 0.21 64.54
CA LEU A 405 -44.02 0.10 65.96
C LEU A 405 -45.34 0.81 66.30
N THR A 406 -46.32 0.78 65.40
CA THR A 406 -47.63 1.47 65.58
C THR A 406 -48.36 1.05 66.85
N VAL A 407 -48.18 -0.20 67.31
CA VAL A 407 -48.83 -0.76 68.50
C VAL A 407 -48.48 -0.01 69.78
N LEU A 408 -47.27 0.54 69.90
CA LEU A 408 -46.84 1.31 71.08
C LEU A 408 -47.70 2.56 71.30
N LYS A 409 -48.33 3.11 70.24
CA LYS A 409 -49.23 4.26 70.36
C LYS A 409 -50.55 3.93 71.08
N TYR A 410 -50.85 2.65 71.31
CA TYR A 410 -52.12 2.23 71.90
C TYR A 410 -52.05 2.04 73.41
N TYR A 411 -50.85 2.07 73.99
CA TYR A 411 -50.63 1.85 75.41
C TYR A 411 -49.77 2.96 76.00
N LYS A 412 -50.07 3.35 77.24
CA LYS A 412 -49.23 4.21 78.07
C LYS A 412 -48.87 3.43 79.33
N VAL A 413 -47.58 3.33 79.62
CA VAL A 413 -47.08 2.70 80.84
C VAL A 413 -46.71 3.81 81.82
N GLU A 414 -47.18 3.71 83.05
CA GLU A 414 -46.81 4.62 84.14
C GLU A 414 -45.62 4.05 84.94
N ASP A 415 -44.90 4.92 85.67
CA ASP A 415 -43.67 4.56 86.39
C ASP A 415 -43.90 3.49 87.48
N THR A 416 -45.15 3.30 87.93
CA THR A 416 -45.55 2.25 88.87
C THR A 416 -45.82 0.89 88.21
N GLY A 417 -45.58 0.76 86.89
CA GLY A 417 -45.78 -0.48 86.13
C GLY A 417 -47.22 -0.77 85.69
N LYS A 418 -48.17 0.17 85.87
CA LYS A 418 -49.57 0.04 85.39
C LYS A 418 -49.68 0.45 83.91
N ILE A 419 -50.51 -0.26 83.14
CA ILE A 419 -50.68 -0.05 81.70
C ILE A 419 -52.08 0.51 81.41
N HIS A 420 -52.15 1.69 80.81
CA HIS A 420 -53.37 2.32 80.32
C HIS A 420 -53.52 2.16 78.81
N ARG A 421 -54.73 1.79 78.35
CA ARG A 421 -55.06 1.68 76.93
C ARG A 421 -55.54 3.04 76.42
N LEU A 422 -54.88 3.58 75.40
CA LEU A 422 -55.15 4.90 74.82
C LEU A 422 -56.21 4.88 73.72
N ARG A 423 -56.60 3.70 73.23
CA ARG A 423 -57.65 3.53 72.22
C ARG A 423 -58.76 2.62 72.72
N ARG A 424 -59.97 2.86 72.19
CA ARG A 424 -61.14 2.04 72.46
C ARG A 424 -60.98 0.66 71.82
N GLU A 425 -61.27 -0.39 72.57
CA GLU A 425 -61.36 -1.76 72.04
C GLU A 425 -62.70 -2.00 71.36
N CYS A 426 -62.69 -2.85 70.35
CA CYS A 426 -63.91 -3.21 69.63
C CYS A 426 -64.80 -4.12 70.50
N PRO A 427 -66.07 -3.75 70.77
CA PRO A 427 -66.96 -4.54 71.65
C PRO A 427 -67.64 -5.73 70.93
N SER A 428 -67.48 -5.86 69.60
CA SER A 428 -68.06 -6.97 68.84
C SER A 428 -67.51 -8.31 69.34
N LYS A 429 -68.38 -9.29 69.57
CA LYS A 429 -68.00 -10.65 70.01
C LYS A 429 -67.00 -11.33 69.07
N GLN A 430 -66.96 -10.94 67.79
CA GLN A 430 -66.02 -11.47 66.79
C GLN A 430 -64.61 -10.86 66.88
N CYS A 431 -64.45 -9.76 67.62
CA CYS A 431 -63.17 -9.10 67.87
C CYS A 431 -62.76 -9.33 69.33
N GLY A 432 -61.74 -10.16 69.56
CA GLY A 432 -61.22 -10.41 70.90
C GLY A 432 -60.49 -9.21 71.52
N ALA A 433 -60.12 -9.37 72.80
CA ALA A 433 -59.32 -8.39 73.53
C ALA A 433 -58.03 -8.03 72.78
N GLY A 434 -57.65 -6.74 72.78
CA GLY A 434 -56.49 -6.22 72.04
C GLY A 434 -56.77 -5.77 70.59
N VAL A 435 -58.00 -5.90 70.09
CA VAL A 435 -58.41 -5.29 68.81
C VAL A 435 -58.89 -3.85 69.04
N PHE A 436 -58.04 -2.88 68.71
CA PHE A 436 -58.35 -1.45 68.86
C PHE A 436 -59.07 -0.86 67.64
N MET A 437 -60.04 0.02 67.91
CA MET A 437 -60.70 0.82 66.89
C MET A 437 -59.81 2.00 66.47
N ALA A 438 -59.81 2.33 65.19
CA ALA A 438 -59.18 3.53 64.66
C ALA A 438 -60.03 4.75 65.02
N ALA A 439 -59.45 5.69 65.74
CA ALA A 439 -60.07 6.98 66.03
C ALA A 439 -59.89 7.90 64.82
N HIS A 440 -60.98 8.15 64.11
CA HIS A 440 -61.11 9.24 63.15
C HIS A 440 -61.78 10.44 63.83
N HIS A 441 -61.77 11.60 63.18
CA HIS A 441 -62.30 12.85 63.75
C HIS A 441 -63.79 12.76 64.13
N ASP A 442 -64.57 12.01 63.37
CA ASP A 442 -66.02 11.88 63.47
C ASP A 442 -66.50 10.52 64.00
N ARG A 443 -65.61 9.52 64.01
CA ARG A 443 -65.97 8.14 64.30
C ARG A 443 -64.82 7.28 64.82
N ASN A 444 -65.17 6.23 65.54
CA ASN A 444 -64.29 5.10 65.83
C ASN A 444 -64.64 3.93 64.91
N TYR A 445 -63.68 3.45 64.13
CA TYR A 445 -63.86 2.39 63.14
C TYR A 445 -63.01 1.15 63.45
N CYS A 446 -63.62 -0.04 63.49
CA CYS A 446 -62.88 -1.29 63.61
C CYS A 446 -62.46 -1.80 62.24
N GLY A 447 -61.15 -1.86 61.99
CA GLY A 447 -60.61 -2.38 60.73
C GLY A 447 -60.79 -3.89 60.51
N LYS A 448 -61.23 -4.65 61.52
CA LYS A 448 -61.42 -6.11 61.44
C LYS A 448 -62.86 -6.53 61.14
N CYS A 449 -63.83 -5.97 61.87
CA CYS A 449 -65.27 -6.30 61.69
C CYS A 449 -66.08 -5.16 61.07
N CYS A 450 -65.44 -4.07 60.66
CA CYS A 450 -66.05 -2.89 60.05
C CYS A 450 -67.08 -2.14 60.93
N VAL A 451 -67.19 -2.47 62.22
CA VAL A 451 -68.07 -1.77 63.17
C VAL A 451 -67.62 -0.32 63.34
N THR A 452 -68.58 0.60 63.26
CA THR A 452 -68.35 2.04 63.36
C THR A 452 -69.21 2.64 64.46
N TYR A 453 -68.60 3.38 65.38
CA TYR A 453 -69.31 4.25 66.33
C TYR A 453 -69.05 5.70 65.97
N MET A 454 -70.11 6.47 65.75
CA MET A 454 -70.00 7.92 65.60
C MET A 454 -70.09 8.60 66.97
N PHE A 455 -69.35 9.69 67.16
CA PHE A 455 -69.52 10.50 68.36
C PHE A 455 -70.80 11.34 68.20
N THR A 456 -71.68 11.33 69.20
CA THR A 456 -72.75 12.32 69.28
C THR A 456 -72.11 13.68 69.58
N LYS A 457 -72.42 14.71 68.80
CA LYS A 457 -72.06 16.09 69.17
C LYS A 457 -72.70 16.36 70.54
N ARG A 458 -71.91 16.72 71.56
CA ARG A 458 -72.49 17.24 72.81
C ARG A 458 -73.11 18.59 72.47
N GLU A 459 -74.38 18.77 72.81
CA GLU A 459 -74.98 20.10 72.93
C GLU A 459 -74.22 20.84 74.04
N GLU A 460 -73.66 22.00 73.69
CA GLU A 460 -73.09 22.93 74.65
C GLU A 460 -74.26 23.49 75.48
N ASN A 461 -74.30 23.16 76.76
CA ASN A 461 -74.99 23.95 77.79
C ASN A 461 -73.95 24.55 78.71
#